data_AF-A0A8T3YMB5-F1
#
_entry.id   AF-A0A8T3YMB5-F1
#
_cell.length_a   1.000
_cell.length_b   1.000
_cell.length_c   1.000
_cell.angle_alpha   90.00
_cell.angle_beta   90.00
_cell.angle_gamma   90.00
#
_symmetry.space_group_name_H-M   'P 1'
#
loop_
_entity.id
_entity.type
_entity.pdbx_description
1 polymer ?
#
loop_
_entity_poly.entity_id
_entity_poly.type
_entity_poly.pdbx_seq_one_letter_code
_entity_poly.pdbx_strand_id
1 'polypeptide(L)'
;MDPDQIRNVPGEYKSLIERFCTNYRAARLFADNNDQRSANNAYLAMVDIYSKITQSDLAPLHKRIAHAALTETYDYVASLNQPIISHRTLRVMVSIAVILGIVMILITLKPGIVGLVTLEPSSTAPFWTQSSRIIEIHKTTTIDLDKYFANPSSKKMTYLATAGSRVETSLYDHFLTIIPSRRFFGRDSVTIVAADQENPASYVRVPLTIVVSPDLSTR
;
A
#
# COMPACT_ATOMS: atom_id res chain seq x y z
N MET A 1 -10.98 14.57 -15.30
CA MET A 1 -12.35 14.46 -14.77
C MET A 1 -13.21 15.55 -15.41
N ASP A 2 -14.21 15.14 -16.18
CA ASP A 2 -15.09 16.04 -16.94
C ASP A 2 -16.17 16.65 -16.01
N PRO A 3 -16.37 17.99 -15.98
CA PRO A 3 -17.45 18.64 -15.22
C PRO A 3 -18.84 18.07 -15.48
N ASP A 4 -19.11 17.58 -16.70
CA ASP A 4 -20.43 17.08 -17.08
C ASP A 4 -20.76 15.74 -16.41
N GLN A 5 -19.75 15.00 -15.93
CA GLN A 5 -19.93 13.77 -15.16
C GLN A 5 -20.43 13.99 -13.73
N ILE A 6 -20.60 15.24 -13.30
CA ILE A 6 -20.94 15.65 -11.93
C ILE A 6 -22.39 16.20 -11.86
N ARG A 7 -23.08 16.29 -13.01
CA ARG A 7 -24.37 17.01 -13.13
C ARG A 7 -25.53 16.43 -12.30
N ASN A 8 -25.40 15.18 -11.83
CA ASN A 8 -26.42 14.45 -11.08
C ASN A 8 -26.00 14.13 -9.63
N VAL A 9 -25.08 14.89 -9.04
CA VAL A 9 -24.69 14.71 -7.65
C VAL A 9 -25.74 15.30 -6.70
N PRO A 10 -26.26 14.54 -5.72
CA PRO A 10 -27.16 15.07 -4.70
C PRO A 10 -26.57 16.28 -3.97
N GLY A 11 -27.40 17.26 -3.61
CA GLY A 11 -26.96 18.54 -3.06
C GLY A 11 -26.08 18.42 -1.82
N GLU A 12 -26.32 17.42 -0.97
CA GLU A 12 -25.53 17.13 0.24
C GLU A 12 -24.09 16.69 -0.07
N TYR A 13 -23.85 16.04 -1.20
CA TYR A 13 -22.52 15.55 -1.62
C TYR A 13 -21.84 16.46 -2.63
N LYS A 14 -22.53 17.52 -3.09
CA LYS A 14 -22.01 18.45 -4.09
C LYS A 14 -20.72 19.12 -3.62
N SER A 15 -20.69 19.60 -2.38
CA SER A 15 -19.51 20.23 -1.78
C SER A 15 -18.32 19.26 -1.67
N LEU A 16 -18.60 17.97 -1.43
CA LEU A 16 -17.57 16.93 -1.34
C LEU A 16 -16.93 16.66 -2.70
N ILE A 17 -17.75 16.50 -3.74
CA ILE A 17 -17.25 16.29 -5.10
C ILE A 17 -16.57 17.55 -5.66
N GLU A 18 -17.10 18.74 -5.40
CA GLU A 18 -16.46 20.00 -5.80
C GLU A 18 -15.06 20.14 -5.19
N ARG A 19 -14.91 19.85 -3.90
CA ARG A 19 -13.60 19.86 -3.24
C ARG A 19 -12.66 18.81 -3.82
N PHE A 20 -13.16 17.62 -4.16
CA PHE A 20 -12.36 16.59 -4.81
C PHE A 20 -11.84 17.08 -6.17
N CYS A 21 -12.73 17.63 -7.00
CA CYS A 21 -12.38 18.16 -8.32
C CYS A 21 -11.42 19.36 -8.24
N THR A 22 -11.59 20.24 -7.25
CA THR A 22 -10.68 21.37 -7.02
C THR A 22 -9.27 20.87 -6.71
N ASN A 23 -9.13 19.88 -5.83
CA ASN A 23 -7.81 19.32 -5.51
C ASN A 23 -7.21 18.51 -6.66
N TYR A 24 -8.03 17.81 -7.45
CA TYR A 24 -7.59 17.16 -8.70
C TYR A 24 -6.99 18.17 -9.69
N ARG A 25 -7.69 19.28 -9.95
CA ARG A 25 -7.20 20.34 -10.83
C ARG A 25 -5.95 21.00 -10.27
N ALA A 26 -5.93 21.28 -8.97
CA ALA A 26 -4.77 21.87 -8.31
C ALA A 26 -3.55 20.96 -8.39
N ALA A 27 -3.70 19.66 -8.13
CA ALA A 27 -2.60 18.69 -8.21
C ALA A 27 -2.02 18.62 -9.63
N ARG A 28 -2.86 18.62 -10.67
CA ARG A 28 -2.39 18.68 -12.07
C ARG A 28 -1.70 20.00 -12.39
N LEU A 29 -2.28 21.13 -12.00
CA LEU A 29 -1.68 22.45 -12.23
C LEU A 29 -0.31 22.57 -11.55
N PHE A 30 -0.17 22.11 -10.30
CA PHE A 30 1.11 22.12 -9.62
C PHE A 30 2.11 21.16 -10.26
N ALA A 31 1.65 20.00 -10.72
CA ALA A 31 2.48 19.05 -11.46
C ALA A 31 2.98 19.62 -12.80
N ASP A 32 2.11 20.27 -13.57
CA ASP A 32 2.46 20.94 -14.83
C ASP A 32 3.51 22.04 -14.62
N ASN A 33 3.48 22.70 -13.45
CA ASN A 33 4.43 23.73 -13.05
C ASN A 33 5.68 23.17 -12.33
N ASN A 34 5.83 21.85 -12.25
CA ASN A 34 6.90 21.16 -11.53
C ASN A 34 7.01 21.54 -10.03
N ASP A 35 5.92 22.03 -9.43
CA ASP A 35 5.81 22.30 -7.99
C ASP A 35 5.39 21.01 -7.26
N GLN A 36 6.39 20.15 -7.06
CA GLN A 36 6.24 18.83 -6.45
C GLN A 36 5.61 18.87 -5.06
N ARG A 37 5.95 19.86 -4.23
CA ARG A 37 5.43 19.96 -2.85
C ARG A 37 3.93 20.27 -2.88
N SER A 38 3.53 21.25 -3.68
CA SER A 38 2.12 21.64 -3.79
C SER A 38 1.29 20.55 -4.47
N ALA A 39 1.86 19.85 -5.46
CA ALA A 39 1.22 18.71 -6.13
C ALA A 39 0.96 17.55 -5.16
N ASN A 40 1.95 17.19 -4.33
CA ASN A 40 1.79 16.18 -3.28
C ASN A 40 0.74 16.58 -2.23
N ASN A 41 0.74 17.84 -1.78
CA ASN A 41 -0.24 18.33 -0.82
C ASN A 41 -1.67 18.27 -1.37
N ALA A 42 -1.87 18.66 -2.62
CA ALA A 42 -3.17 18.58 -3.29
C ALA A 42 -3.61 17.11 -3.49
N TYR A 43 -2.69 16.21 -3.83
CA TYR A 43 -2.98 14.78 -3.90
C TYR A 43 -3.41 14.19 -2.55
N LEU A 44 -2.71 14.50 -1.45
CA LEU A 44 -3.10 14.03 -0.11
C LEU A 44 -4.47 14.55 0.31
N ALA A 45 -4.82 15.79 -0.06
CA ALA A 45 -6.15 16.33 0.14
C ALA A 45 -7.22 15.56 -0.65
N MET A 46 -6.90 15.10 -1.87
CA MET A 46 -7.79 14.21 -2.63
C MET A 46 -7.98 12.86 -1.93
N VAL A 47 -6.93 12.27 -1.35
CA VAL A 47 -7.02 10.99 -0.62
C VAL A 47 -7.99 11.11 0.57
N ASP A 48 -7.88 12.18 1.36
CA ASP A 48 -8.81 12.45 2.48
C ASP A 48 -10.27 12.60 1.99
N ILE A 49 -10.49 13.36 0.93
CA ILE A 49 -11.83 13.56 0.37
C ILE A 49 -12.36 12.27 -0.24
N TYR A 50 -11.52 11.47 -0.88
CA TYR A 50 -11.89 10.18 -1.45
C TYR A 50 -12.37 9.21 -0.36
N SER A 51 -11.72 9.18 0.80
CA SER A 51 -12.17 8.38 1.96
C SER A 51 -13.60 8.75 2.39
N LYS A 52 -13.94 10.04 2.35
CA LYS A 52 -15.31 10.52 2.63
C LYS A 52 -16.29 10.16 1.51
N ILE A 53 -15.85 10.20 0.24
CA ILE A 53 -16.66 9.78 -0.91
C ILE A 53 -16.99 8.29 -0.82
N THR A 54 -16.03 7.44 -0.46
CA THR A 54 -16.26 5.99 -0.36
C THR A 54 -17.22 5.62 0.77
N GLN A 55 -17.18 6.37 1.88
CA GLN A 55 -18.08 6.20 3.03
C GLN A 55 -19.48 6.81 2.85
N SER A 56 -19.68 7.70 1.87
CA SER A 56 -20.98 8.33 1.60
C SER A 56 -21.96 7.41 0.84
N ASP A 57 -23.24 7.80 0.79
CA ASP A 57 -24.27 7.12 -0.02
C ASP A 57 -24.27 7.53 -1.50
N LEU A 58 -23.18 8.17 -1.98
CA LEU A 58 -22.99 8.49 -3.38
C LEU A 58 -23.13 7.25 -4.27
N ALA A 59 -23.79 7.44 -5.42
CA ALA A 59 -23.95 6.37 -6.40
C ALA A 59 -22.59 5.75 -6.80
N PRO A 60 -22.50 4.42 -7.03
CA PRO A 60 -21.25 3.73 -7.33
C PRO A 60 -20.46 4.33 -8.51
N LEU A 61 -21.15 4.92 -9.48
CA LEU A 61 -20.53 5.62 -10.62
C LEU A 61 -19.60 6.75 -10.15
N HIS A 62 -20.03 7.59 -9.20
CA HIS A 62 -19.23 8.71 -8.69
C HIS A 62 -17.99 8.22 -7.92
N LYS A 63 -18.14 7.13 -7.15
CA LYS A 63 -17.01 6.49 -6.45
C LYS A 63 -15.97 5.94 -7.43
N ARG A 64 -16.41 5.34 -8.54
CA ARG A 64 -15.53 4.86 -9.62
C ARG A 64 -14.79 5.99 -10.32
N ILE A 65 -15.48 7.09 -10.63
CA ILE A 65 -14.87 8.27 -11.27
C ILE A 65 -13.83 8.89 -10.33
N ALA A 66 -14.16 9.05 -9.05
CA ALA A 66 -13.24 9.58 -8.05
C ALA A 66 -12.00 8.68 -7.87
N HIS A 67 -12.18 7.35 -7.87
CA HIS A 67 -11.07 6.41 -7.84
C HIS A 67 -10.16 6.58 -9.07
N ALA A 68 -10.73 6.59 -10.28
CA ALA A 68 -9.96 6.75 -11.52
C ALA A 68 -9.16 8.06 -11.54
N ALA A 69 -9.78 9.17 -11.09
CA ALA A 69 -9.11 10.45 -10.97
C ALA A 69 -7.99 10.45 -9.92
N LEU A 70 -8.19 9.78 -8.78
CA LEU A 70 -7.17 9.64 -7.74
C LEU A 70 -5.96 8.85 -8.26
N THR A 71 -6.19 7.74 -8.96
CA THR A 71 -5.13 6.92 -9.58
C THR A 71 -4.38 7.72 -10.65
N GLU A 72 -5.09 8.45 -11.52
CA GLU A 72 -4.47 9.29 -12.55
C GLU A 72 -3.58 10.38 -11.93
N THR A 73 -4.07 11.08 -10.89
CA THR A 73 -3.28 12.11 -10.20
C THR A 73 -2.06 11.52 -9.50
N TYR A 74 -2.21 10.35 -8.89
CA TYR A 74 -1.08 9.65 -8.28
C TYR A 74 0.04 9.39 -9.30
N ASP A 75 -0.31 8.79 -10.45
CA ASP A 75 0.67 8.48 -11.51
C ASP A 75 1.38 9.75 -11.98
N TYR A 76 0.62 10.84 -12.10
CA TYR A 76 1.13 12.12 -12.56
C TYR A 76 2.07 12.78 -11.54
N VAL A 77 1.66 12.88 -10.27
CA VAL A 77 2.49 13.48 -9.21
C VAL A 77 3.71 12.61 -8.91
N ALA A 78 3.58 11.29 -8.95
CA ALA A 78 4.71 10.36 -8.77
C ALA A 78 5.75 10.48 -9.90
N SER A 79 5.33 10.85 -11.12
CA SER A 79 6.25 11.09 -12.23
C SER A 79 7.19 12.28 -12.03
N LEU A 80 6.80 13.26 -11.20
CA LEU A 80 7.63 14.42 -10.84
C LEU A 80 8.81 14.05 -9.93
N ASN A 81 8.73 12.91 -9.23
CA ASN A 81 9.73 12.48 -8.25
C ASN A 81 10.91 11.71 -8.88
N GLN A 82 11.01 11.65 -10.21
CA GLN A 82 12.05 10.88 -10.90
C GLN A 82 13.23 11.77 -11.33
N PRO A 83 14.45 11.61 -10.77
CA PRO A 83 15.63 11.69 -11.64
C PRO A 83 15.48 10.59 -12.70
N ILE A 84 15.75 10.88 -13.98
CA ILE A 84 15.55 10.02 -15.16
C ILE A 84 15.79 8.51 -14.87
N ILE A 85 14.76 7.73 -14.49
CA ILE A 85 14.86 6.26 -14.33
C ILE A 85 13.53 5.55 -14.69
N SER A 86 13.58 4.78 -15.78
CA SER A 86 12.72 3.68 -16.28
C SER A 86 11.33 3.38 -15.63
N HIS A 87 10.30 3.26 -16.51
CA HIS A 87 8.87 2.94 -16.29
C HIS A 87 8.48 1.73 -15.40
N ARG A 88 9.42 1.01 -14.78
CA ARG A 88 9.15 -0.25 -14.04
C ARG A 88 8.74 -0.04 -12.58
N THR A 89 9.19 1.04 -11.94
CA THR A 89 8.94 1.36 -10.52
C THR A 89 7.59 2.06 -10.29
N LEU A 90 6.98 2.65 -11.32
CA LEU A 90 5.72 3.38 -11.21
C LEU A 90 4.51 2.46 -10.96
N ARG A 91 4.50 1.24 -11.52
CA ARG A 91 3.43 0.26 -11.31
C ARG A 91 3.42 -0.35 -9.90
N VAL A 92 4.55 -0.30 -9.19
CA VAL A 92 4.72 -0.98 -7.89
C VAL A 92 4.02 -0.22 -6.76
N MET A 93 4.03 1.12 -6.82
CA MET A 93 3.42 1.91 -5.74
C MET A 93 1.89 2.11 -5.90
N VAL A 94 1.35 2.06 -7.13
CA VAL A 94 -0.11 2.06 -7.38
C VAL A 94 -0.77 0.84 -6.74
N SER A 95 -0.13 -0.32 -6.81
CA SER A 95 -0.63 -1.55 -6.20
C SER A 95 -0.74 -1.45 -4.67
N ILE A 96 0.19 -0.76 -4.01
CA ILE A 96 0.21 -0.63 -2.54
C ILE A 96 -0.99 0.18 -2.03
N ALA A 97 -1.38 1.26 -2.71
CA ALA A 97 -2.51 2.09 -2.31
C ALA A 97 -3.87 1.40 -2.55
N VAL A 98 -4.01 0.66 -3.65
CA VAL A 98 -5.23 -0.10 -3.97
C VAL A 98 -5.43 -1.28 -3.00
N ILE A 99 -4.34 -1.96 -2.62
CA ILE A 99 -4.37 -3.06 -1.63
C ILE A 99 -4.81 -2.54 -0.25
N LEU A 100 -4.30 -1.39 0.20
CA LEU A 100 -4.74 -0.79 1.46
C LEU A 100 -6.23 -0.43 1.44
N GLY A 101 -6.76 0.05 0.30
CA GLY A 101 -8.18 0.31 0.11
C GLY A 101 -9.05 -0.96 0.14
N ILE A 102 -8.63 -2.03 -0.53
CA ILE A 102 -9.36 -3.31 -0.57
C ILE A 102 -9.35 -4.01 0.82
N VAL A 103 -8.21 -3.96 1.54
CA VAL A 103 -8.10 -4.52 2.90
C VAL A 103 -8.99 -3.77 3.88
N MET A 104 -9.12 -2.44 3.76
CA MET A 104 -10.01 -1.66 4.62
C MET A 104 -11.49 -1.98 4.36
N ILE A 105 -11.88 -2.19 3.10
CA ILE A 105 -13.27 -2.54 2.69
C ILE A 105 -13.68 -3.93 3.20
N LEU A 106 -12.76 -4.91 3.20
CA LEU A 106 -13.04 -6.27 3.67
C LEU A 106 -13.21 -6.36 5.20
N ILE A 107 -12.51 -5.52 5.97
CA ILE A 107 -12.63 -5.48 7.44
C ILE A 107 -13.98 -4.88 7.87
N THR A 108 -14.57 -3.99 7.05
CA THR A 108 -15.82 -3.30 7.40
C THR A 108 -17.11 -4.03 7.05
N LEU A 109 -17.10 -5.08 6.21
CA LEU A 109 -18.35 -5.59 5.59
C LEU A 109 -18.92 -6.94 6.09
N LYS A 110 -18.28 -7.72 6.99
CA LYS A 110 -18.91 -8.79 7.82
C LYS A 110 -17.86 -9.69 8.52
N PRO A 111 -17.96 -9.96 9.83
CA PRO A 111 -17.16 -11.00 10.49
C PRO A 111 -17.92 -12.34 10.43
N GLY A 112 -17.69 -13.14 9.38
CA GLY A 112 -18.18 -14.52 9.30
C GLY A 112 -18.92 -14.87 8.00
N ILE A 113 -18.48 -15.97 7.39
CA ILE A 113 -19.09 -16.72 6.28
C ILE A 113 -18.98 -16.08 4.88
N VAL A 114 -18.06 -16.64 4.07
CA VAL A 114 -18.45 -17.21 2.77
C VAL A 114 -17.73 -18.56 2.63
N GLY A 115 -18.51 -19.64 2.63
CA GLY A 115 -18.06 -21.01 2.38
C GLY A 115 -18.36 -21.45 0.94
N LEU A 116 -17.38 -22.13 0.36
CA LEU A 116 -17.38 -23.15 -0.70
C LEU A 116 -18.18 -22.94 -2.01
N VAL A 117 -17.42 -22.62 -3.06
CA VAL A 117 -17.42 -23.42 -4.29
C VAL A 117 -16.02 -24.01 -4.41
N THR A 118 -15.87 -25.33 -4.28
CA THR A 118 -14.64 -26.04 -4.66
C THR A 118 -14.61 -26.15 -6.18
N LEU A 119 -14.15 -25.08 -6.83
CA LEU A 119 -13.19 -25.27 -7.90
C LEU A 119 -11.87 -25.37 -7.17
N GLU A 120 -11.12 -26.47 -7.26
CA GLU A 120 -9.74 -26.46 -6.77
C GLU A 120 -9.07 -25.27 -7.45
N PRO A 121 -8.79 -24.17 -6.73
CA PRO A 121 -7.84 -23.25 -7.29
C PRO A 121 -6.55 -24.07 -7.27
N SER A 122 -5.79 -24.10 -8.35
CA SER A 122 -4.35 -24.20 -8.17
C SER A 122 -3.94 -22.95 -7.39
N SER A 123 -4.19 -22.96 -6.07
CA SER A 123 -4.00 -21.82 -5.19
C SER A 123 -2.51 -21.74 -4.95
N THR A 124 -1.86 -21.14 -5.93
CA THR A 124 -0.46 -20.79 -5.98
C THR A 124 -0.36 -19.43 -5.29
N ALA A 125 -0.76 -19.41 -4.02
CA ALA A 125 -0.46 -18.29 -3.15
C ALA A 125 1.02 -18.28 -2.84
N PRO A 126 1.63 -17.09 -2.67
CA PRO A 126 2.95 -17.01 -2.09
C PRO A 126 3.00 -17.74 -0.75
N PHE A 127 4.12 -18.37 -0.43
CA PHE A 127 4.35 -19.02 0.85
C PHE A 127 5.75 -18.71 1.34
N TRP A 128 5.95 -18.85 2.64
CA TRP A 128 7.25 -18.66 3.26
C TRP A 128 8.06 -19.94 3.25
N THR A 129 9.34 -19.82 2.93
CA THR A 129 10.22 -20.95 2.63
C THR A 129 11.01 -21.45 3.84
N GLN A 130 11.17 -20.64 4.90
CA GLN A 130 11.98 -21.03 6.05
C GLN A 130 11.18 -21.80 7.10
N SER A 131 11.87 -22.68 7.84
CA SER A 131 11.28 -23.42 8.97
C SER A 131 11.02 -22.54 10.19
N SER A 132 11.76 -21.43 10.33
CA SER A 132 11.64 -20.48 11.45
C SER A 132 10.95 -19.18 11.03
N ARG A 133 10.31 -18.54 12.02
CA ARG A 133 9.72 -17.18 11.93
C ARG A 133 10.47 -16.17 12.80
N ILE A 134 11.68 -16.53 13.23
CA ILE A 134 12.50 -15.69 14.11
C ILE A 134 13.62 -15.08 13.28
N ILE A 135 13.79 -13.75 13.41
CA ILE A 135 14.92 -13.02 12.85
C ILE A 135 15.68 -12.37 14.00
N GLU A 136 16.95 -12.70 14.12
CA GLU A 136 17.84 -12.09 15.12
C GLU A 136 18.61 -10.92 14.50
N ILE A 137 18.61 -9.79 15.18
CA ILE A 137 19.31 -8.56 14.74
C ILE A 137 20.04 -7.92 15.92
N HIS A 138 21.13 -7.21 15.63
CA HIS A 138 21.90 -6.46 16.62
C HIS A 138 21.84 -4.94 16.41
N LYS A 139 21.52 -4.53 15.18
CA LYS A 139 21.44 -3.15 14.72
C LYS A 139 20.45 -3.06 13.56
N THR A 140 20.33 -1.88 12.95
CA THR A 140 19.63 -1.71 11.67
C THR A 140 20.07 -2.77 10.68
N THR A 141 19.11 -3.58 10.22
CA THR A 141 19.36 -4.74 9.37
C THR A 141 18.46 -4.67 8.15
N THR A 142 19.01 -4.91 6.98
CA THR A 142 18.23 -5.04 5.73
C THR A 142 18.20 -6.50 5.32
N ILE A 143 17.01 -7.04 5.09
CA ILE A 143 16.80 -8.40 4.58
C ILE A 143 16.16 -8.35 3.19
N ASP A 144 16.56 -9.29 2.35
CA ASP A 144 15.99 -9.54 1.03
C ASP A 144 14.84 -10.55 1.18
N LEU A 145 13.60 -10.12 0.95
CA LEU A 145 12.39 -10.91 1.14
C LEU A 145 12.19 -11.99 0.07
N ASP A 146 12.76 -11.84 -1.13
CA ASP A 146 12.67 -12.84 -2.19
C ASP A 146 13.39 -14.14 -1.83
N LYS A 147 14.28 -14.10 -0.84
CA LYS A 147 14.92 -15.31 -0.27
C LYS A 147 14.00 -16.10 0.66
N TYR A 148 12.97 -15.46 1.20
CA TYR A 148 12.12 -16.03 2.23
C TYR A 148 10.72 -16.38 1.75
N PHE A 149 10.32 -15.86 0.59
CA PHE A 149 9.03 -16.16 -0.03
C PHE A 149 9.22 -16.80 -1.40
N ALA A 150 8.29 -17.68 -1.75
CA ALA A 150 8.20 -18.27 -3.07
C ALA A 150 6.74 -18.30 -3.50
N ASN A 151 6.50 -18.17 -4.80
CA ASN A 151 5.20 -18.40 -5.40
C ASN A 151 5.37 -19.29 -6.65
N PRO A 152 4.70 -20.45 -6.74
CA PRO A 152 4.81 -21.30 -7.92
C PRO A 152 4.20 -20.68 -9.20
N SER A 153 3.24 -19.75 -9.09
CA SER A 153 2.62 -19.09 -10.26
C SER A 153 3.36 -17.85 -10.73
N SER A 154 4.21 -17.26 -9.89
CA SER A 154 4.79 -15.95 -10.17
C SER A 154 6.18 -15.80 -9.59
N LYS A 155 7.09 -15.26 -10.40
CA LYS A 155 8.43 -14.88 -9.94
C LYS A 155 8.49 -13.47 -9.37
N LYS A 156 7.38 -12.73 -9.39
CA LYS A 156 7.32 -11.34 -8.96
C LYS A 156 6.32 -11.18 -7.83
N MET A 157 6.83 -10.78 -6.67
CA MET A 157 6.05 -10.59 -5.46
C MET A 157 6.04 -9.12 -5.08
N THR A 158 4.96 -8.69 -4.46
CA THR A 158 4.88 -7.38 -3.79
C THR A 158 4.78 -7.63 -2.29
N TYR A 159 5.52 -6.83 -1.53
CA TYR A 159 5.57 -6.96 -0.07
C TYR A 159 4.94 -5.76 0.62
N LEU A 160 4.41 -6.01 1.81
CA LEU A 160 4.11 -5.00 2.82
C LEU A 160 4.68 -5.46 4.14
N ALA A 161 5.16 -4.53 4.95
CA ALA A 161 5.62 -4.81 6.30
C ALA A 161 4.93 -3.87 7.28
N THR A 162 4.50 -4.44 8.39
CA THR A 162 3.96 -3.70 9.54
C THR A 162 4.77 -4.08 10.77
N ALA A 163 5.23 -3.08 11.50
CA ALA A 163 6.08 -3.27 12.66
C ALA A 163 5.30 -3.14 13.97
N GLY A 164 5.81 -3.79 15.02
CA GLY A 164 5.40 -3.57 16.40
C GLY A 164 5.88 -2.22 16.95
N SER A 165 5.79 -2.05 18.26
CA SER A 165 6.02 -0.74 18.91
C SER A 165 7.49 -0.43 19.23
N ARG A 166 8.38 -1.41 19.10
CA ARG A 166 9.80 -1.32 19.49
C ARG A 166 10.75 -1.48 18.31
N VAL A 167 10.25 -1.79 17.13
CA VAL A 167 11.00 -1.78 15.86
C VAL A 167 10.27 -0.95 14.83
N GLU A 168 11.01 -0.27 13.97
CA GLU A 168 10.49 0.40 12.78
C GLU A 168 10.87 -0.42 11.54
N THR A 169 10.06 -0.31 10.49
CA THR A 169 10.34 -0.95 9.21
C THR A 169 10.24 0.03 8.06
N SER A 170 11.18 -0.05 7.13
CA SER A 170 11.10 0.59 5.82
C SER A 170 11.22 -0.49 4.76
N LEU A 171 10.35 -0.47 3.75
CA LEU A 171 10.39 -1.42 2.65
C LEU A 171 10.67 -0.67 1.35
N TYR A 172 11.70 -1.10 0.63
CA TYR A 172 11.98 -0.64 -0.72
C TYR A 172 12.08 -1.86 -1.63
N ASP A 173 11.08 -2.00 -2.52
CA ASP A 173 10.91 -3.19 -3.37
C ASP A 173 10.82 -4.48 -2.52
N HIS A 174 11.77 -5.40 -2.64
CA HIS A 174 11.87 -6.63 -1.84
C HIS A 174 12.84 -6.52 -0.66
N PHE A 175 13.45 -5.35 -0.42
CA PHE A 175 14.35 -5.13 0.70
C PHE A 175 13.63 -4.51 1.90
N LEU A 176 13.53 -5.28 2.98
CA LEU A 176 12.98 -4.82 4.25
C LEU A 176 14.11 -4.38 5.18
N THR A 177 14.15 -3.10 5.52
CA THR A 177 15.02 -2.56 6.57
C THR A 177 14.27 -2.54 7.89
N ILE A 178 14.85 -3.16 8.92
CA ILE A 178 14.33 -3.21 10.30
C ILE A 178 15.25 -2.37 11.17
N ILE A 179 14.69 -1.40 11.89
CA ILE A 179 15.42 -0.46 12.75
C ILE A 179 14.91 -0.64 14.19
N PRO A 180 15.69 -1.23 15.10
CA PRO A 180 15.33 -1.28 16.50
C PRO A 180 15.25 0.11 17.12
N SER A 181 14.29 0.31 18.04
CA SER A 181 14.28 1.48 18.91
C SER A 181 15.59 1.61 19.68
N ARG A 182 15.99 2.85 19.97
CA ARG A 182 17.24 3.14 20.69
C ARG A 182 17.28 2.40 22.04
N ARG A 183 18.36 1.64 22.28
CA ARG A 183 18.59 0.82 23.49
C ARG A 183 17.56 -0.28 23.75
N PHE A 184 16.77 -0.67 22.75
CA PHE A 184 15.86 -1.81 22.88
C PHE A 184 16.63 -3.13 22.72
N PHE A 185 16.43 -4.04 23.66
CA PHE A 185 16.84 -5.45 23.58
C PHE A 185 15.64 -6.30 24.00
N GLY A 186 15.40 -7.40 23.31
CA GLY A 186 14.23 -8.25 23.55
C GLY A 186 13.52 -8.66 22.27
N ARG A 187 12.24 -9.03 22.39
CA ARG A 187 11.42 -9.49 21.27
C ARG A 187 10.39 -8.43 20.87
N ASP A 188 10.23 -8.24 19.57
CA ASP A 188 9.10 -7.53 18.97
C ASP A 188 8.57 -8.31 17.76
N SER A 189 7.54 -7.80 17.10
CA SER A 189 6.92 -8.43 15.94
C SER A 189 7.04 -7.58 14.68
N VAL A 190 7.17 -8.24 13.54
CA VAL A 190 6.96 -7.65 12.22
C VAL A 190 6.04 -8.58 11.45
N THR A 191 4.94 -8.08 10.92
CA THR A 191 4.07 -8.86 10.01
C THR A 191 4.35 -8.46 8.57
N ILE A 192 4.71 -9.45 7.75
CA ILE A 192 4.93 -9.30 6.32
C ILE A 192 3.71 -9.84 5.57
N VAL A 193 3.26 -9.10 4.56
CA VAL A 193 2.31 -9.59 3.56
C VAL A 193 3.06 -9.76 2.25
N ALA A 194 3.04 -10.96 1.67
CA ALA A 194 3.57 -11.22 0.34
C ALA A 194 2.41 -11.54 -0.60
N ALA A 195 2.30 -10.82 -1.70
CA ALA A 195 1.25 -10.97 -2.70
C ALA A 195 1.84 -11.23 -4.08
N ASP A 196 1.14 -12.02 -4.90
CA ASP A 196 1.44 -12.11 -6.32
C ASP A 196 1.19 -10.76 -6.98
N GLN A 197 2.18 -10.23 -7.69
CA GLN A 197 2.05 -8.95 -8.37
C GLN A 197 0.98 -8.96 -9.47
N GLU A 198 0.77 -10.10 -10.12
CA GLU A 198 -0.20 -10.24 -11.23
C GLU A 198 -1.61 -10.57 -10.72
N ASN A 199 -1.71 -11.11 -9.51
CA ASN A 199 -2.98 -11.39 -8.84
C ASN A 199 -2.90 -11.03 -7.35
N PRO A 200 -3.08 -9.74 -6.97
CA PRO A 200 -2.94 -9.30 -5.58
C PRO A 200 -3.91 -9.94 -4.58
N ALA A 201 -5.00 -10.58 -5.06
CA ALA A 201 -5.89 -11.37 -4.21
C ALA A 201 -5.24 -12.69 -3.74
N SER A 202 -4.16 -13.12 -4.40
CA SER A 202 -3.30 -14.23 -4.02
C SER A 202 -2.18 -13.74 -3.11
N TYR A 203 -2.35 -13.87 -1.79
CA TYR A 203 -1.40 -13.37 -0.80
C TYR A 203 -1.30 -14.25 0.43
N VAL A 204 -0.20 -14.09 1.17
CA VAL A 204 0.03 -14.69 2.49
C VAL A 204 0.45 -13.63 3.50
N ARG A 205 0.01 -13.80 4.75
CA ARG A 205 0.42 -12.98 5.89
C ARG A 205 1.29 -13.79 6.82
N VAL A 206 2.47 -13.27 7.13
CA VAL A 206 3.50 -13.94 7.90
C VAL A 206 3.87 -13.06 9.10
N PRO A 207 3.47 -13.42 10.32
CA PRO A 207 4.03 -12.81 11.52
C PRO A 207 5.44 -13.36 11.76
N LEU A 208 6.38 -12.45 12.01
CA LEU A 208 7.75 -12.74 12.40
C LEU A 208 8.01 -12.21 13.80
N THR A 209 8.84 -12.94 14.55
CA THR A 209 9.41 -12.48 15.81
C THR A 209 10.80 -11.92 15.55
N ILE A 210 11.00 -10.65 15.87
CA ILE A 210 12.29 -9.98 15.80
C ILE A 210 12.95 -10.05 17.18
N VAL A 211 14.12 -10.66 17.26
CA VAL A 211 14.92 -10.71 18.49
C VAL A 211 16.05 -9.70 18.34
N VAL A 212 16.04 -8.66 19.17
CA VAL A 212 17.09 -7.64 19.21
C VAL A 212 18.06 -7.98 20.34
N SER A 213 19.30 -8.29 19.97
CA SER A 213 20.37 -8.67 20.88
C SER A 213 21.44 -7.58 20.96
N PRO A 214 22.15 -7.43 22.10
CA PRO A 214 23.27 -6.51 22.20
C PRO A 214 24.35 -6.80 21.15
N ASP A 215 24.97 -5.75 20.61
CA ASP A 215 26.20 -5.88 19.83
C ASP A 215 27.38 -5.97 20.81
N LEU A 216 27.93 -7.17 20.95
CA LEU A 216 29.05 -7.45 21.86
C LEU A 216 30.43 -7.13 21.25
N SER A 217 30.49 -6.67 19.99
CA SER A 217 31.75 -6.44 19.26
C SER A 217 32.49 -5.14 19.63
N THR A 218 31.96 -4.36 20.55
CA THR A 218 32.54 -3.06 20.98
C THR A 218 33.17 -3.09 22.38
N ARG A 219 33.56 -4.27 22.89
CA ARG A 219 34.37 -4.40 24.10
C ARG A 219 35.84 -4.59 23.80
#